data_AF-A0A0D0CRT0-F1
#
_entry.id   AF-A0A0D0CRT0-F1
#
_cell.length_a   1.000
_cell.length_b   1.000
_cell.length_c   1.000
_cell.angle_alpha   90.00
_cell.angle_beta   90.00
_cell.angle_gamma   90.00
#
_symmetry.space_group_name_H-M   'P 1'
#
loop_
_entity.id
_entity.type
_entity.pdbx_description
1 polymer ?
#
loop_
_entity_poly.entity_id
_entity_poly.type
_entity_poly.pdbx_seq_one_letter_code
_entity_poly.pdbx_strand_id
1 'polypeptide(L)' 'KKPGEGLSDRLVEGTVKFGGEQGGSLMMWGCMTWQGVGYAAKIDGRMDGDLYLQILKDELHDSLRYYGLNPPDIIF' A
#
# COMPACT_ATOMS: atom_id res chain seq x y z
N LYS A 1 -27.19 15.30 -13.44
CA LYS A 1 -25.89 15.20 -14.15
C LYS A 1 -26.18 14.93 -15.63
N LYS A 2 -25.78 15.83 -16.53
CA LYS A 2 -25.91 15.61 -17.98
C LYS A 2 -24.69 14.83 -18.49
N PRO A 3 -24.81 13.98 -19.52
CA PRO A 3 -23.66 13.31 -20.12
C PRO A 3 -22.67 14.33 -20.69
N GLY A 4 -21.40 14.27 -20.30
CA GLY A 4 -20.32 15.11 -20.87
C GLY A 4 -19.90 16.33 -20.05
N GLU A 5 -20.54 16.60 -18.89
CA GLU A 5 -20.11 17.69 -18.00
C GLU A 5 -19.08 17.16 -16.97
N GLY A 6 -17.93 17.82 -16.87
CA GLY A 6 -16.88 17.49 -15.88
C GLY A 6 -17.40 17.64 -14.45
N LEU A 7 -16.82 16.89 -13.51
CA LEU A 7 -17.20 17.01 -12.10
C LEU A 7 -16.84 18.40 -11.59
N SER A 8 -17.84 19.15 -11.08
CA SER A 8 -17.62 20.44 -10.44
C SER A 8 -16.90 20.26 -9.10
N ASP A 9 -15.96 21.16 -8.77
CA ASP A 9 -15.22 21.16 -7.49
C ASP A 9 -16.14 21.13 -6.25
N ARG A 10 -17.40 21.59 -6.36
CA ARG A 10 -18.39 21.53 -5.27
C ARG A 10 -18.94 20.11 -5.00
N LEU A 11 -18.64 19.16 -5.89
CA LEU A 11 -19.07 17.76 -5.82
C LEU A 11 -17.89 16.82 -5.53
N VAL A 12 -16.69 17.37 -5.34
CA VAL A 12 -15.45 16.62 -5.08
C VAL A 12 -14.90 17.09 -3.73
N GLU A 13 -14.85 16.18 -2.76
CA GLU A 13 -14.14 16.44 -1.52
C GLU A 13 -12.64 16.23 -1.77
N GLY A 14 -11.87 17.32 -1.76
CA GLY A 14 -10.44 17.27 -2.03
C GLY A 14 -9.68 16.50 -0.94
N THR A 15 -8.75 15.64 -1.36
CA THR A 15 -7.86 14.96 -0.41
C THR A 15 -6.86 15.96 0.17
N VAL A 16 -6.93 16.23 1.47
CA VAL A 16 -5.96 17.08 2.18
C VAL A 16 -4.65 16.32 2.35
N LYS A 17 -3.54 16.85 1.83
CA LYS A 17 -2.18 16.34 2.06
C LYS A 17 -1.47 17.25 3.05
N PHE A 18 -1.11 16.73 4.22
CA PHE A 18 -0.41 17.49 5.29
C PHE A 18 1.13 17.54 5.14
N GLY A 19 1.68 17.10 4.00
CA GLY A 19 3.14 16.95 3.79
C GLY A 19 3.88 18.22 3.34
N GLY A 20 3.70 19.34 4.06
CA GLY A 20 4.48 20.57 3.83
C GLY A 20 5.89 20.52 4.48
N GLU A 21 6.65 21.61 4.45
CA GLU A 21 8.03 21.68 4.98
C GLU A 21 8.18 21.31 6.48
N GLN A 22 7.09 21.34 7.25
CA GLN A 22 7.03 20.94 8.66
C GLN A 22 6.27 19.62 8.88
N GLY A 23 5.75 19.00 7.81
CA GLY A 23 4.95 17.78 7.83
C GLY A 23 5.80 16.54 7.51
N GLY A 24 5.82 15.56 8.40
CA GLY A 24 6.47 14.28 8.15
C GLY A 24 5.70 13.45 7.11
N SER A 25 6.43 12.64 6.32
CA SER A 25 5.83 11.60 5.49
C SER A 25 5.98 10.24 6.18
N LEU A 26 4.93 9.42 6.14
CA LEU A 26 4.96 8.03 6.59
C LEU A 26 4.95 7.14 5.34
N MET A 27 5.99 6.33 5.19
CA MET A 27 6.04 5.31 4.15
C MET A 27 5.75 3.95 4.78
N MET A 28 4.87 3.17 4.16
CA MET A 28 4.55 1.80 4.57
C MET A 28 4.49 0.91 3.33
N TRP A 29 4.85 -0.34 3.52
CA TRP A 29 4.58 -1.42 2.59
C TRP A 29 3.52 -2.33 3.20
N GLY A 30 2.68 -2.92 2.36
CA GLY A 30 1.73 -3.95 2.78
C GLY A 30 1.29 -4.78 1.59
N CYS A 31 0.77 -5.97 1.87
CA CYS A 31 0.25 -6.88 0.87
C CYS A 31 -1.25 -7.16 1.07
N MET A 32 -1.96 -7.50 0.00
CA MET A 32 -3.36 -7.90 0.06
C MET A 32 -3.59 -9.12 -0.82
N THR A 33 -4.32 -10.08 -0.29
CA THR A 33 -4.76 -11.30 -0.98
C THR A 33 -6.26 -11.22 -1.23
N TRP A 34 -6.79 -12.15 -2.01
CA TRP A 34 -8.24 -12.31 -2.18
C TRP A 34 -8.96 -12.71 -0.88
N GLN A 35 -8.24 -13.22 0.13
CA GLN A 35 -8.78 -13.52 1.46
C GLN A 35 -8.74 -12.31 2.41
N GLY A 36 -8.02 -11.25 2.06
CA GLY A 36 -7.91 -10.04 2.87
C GLY A 36 -6.50 -9.46 2.93
N VAL A 37 -6.33 -8.49 3.83
CA VAL A 37 -5.09 -7.72 4.01
C VAL A 37 -4.05 -8.57 4.75
N GLY A 38 -2.84 -8.64 4.23
CA GLY A 38 -1.71 -9.26 4.91
C GLY A 38 -0.97 -8.29 5.84
N TYR A 39 0.21 -8.71 6.29
CA TYR A 39 1.10 -7.91 7.12
C TYR A 39 1.66 -6.70 6.37
N ALA A 40 2.12 -5.73 7.14
CA ALA A 40 2.59 -4.44 6.66
C ALA A 40 3.83 -3.99 7.45
N ALA A 41 4.80 -3.41 6.75
CA ALA A 41 6.02 -2.87 7.31
C ALA A 41 6.06 -1.35 7.19
N LYS A 42 6.45 -0.67 8.27
CA LYS A 42 6.83 0.74 8.20
C LYS A 42 8.21 0.85 7.55
N ILE A 43 8.36 1.79 6.63
CA ILE A 43 9.63 2.07 5.96
C ILE A 43 10.17 3.39 6.52
N ASP A 44 11.34 3.31 7.13
CA ASP A 44 12.09 4.48 7.58
C ASP A 44 13.02 4.95 6.45
N GLY A 45 12.71 6.12 5.87
CA GLY A 45 13.49 6.68 4.77
C GLY A 45 13.08 6.16 3.40
N ARG A 46 14.07 5.85 2.55
CA ARG A 46 13.85 5.38 1.17
C ARG A 46 13.99 3.86 1.12
N MET A 47 13.01 3.19 0.54
CA MET A 47 13.11 1.77 0.23
C MET A 47 14.19 1.52 -0.84
N ASP A 48 15.12 0.64 -0.52
CA ASP A 48 16.08 0.06 -1.47
C ASP A 48 15.73 -1.39 -1.79
N GLY A 49 16.51 -2.00 -2.69
CA GLY A 49 16.27 -3.36 -3.16
C GLY A 49 16.48 -4.41 -2.07
N ASP A 50 17.44 -4.20 -1.16
CA ASP A 50 17.74 -5.15 -0.09
C ASP A 50 16.62 -5.16 0.95
N LEU A 51 16.16 -3.97 1.38
CA LEU A 51 15.02 -3.82 2.27
C LEU A 51 13.74 -4.41 1.63
N TYR A 52 13.53 -4.19 0.34
CA TYR A 52 12.39 -4.79 -0.36
C TYR A 52 12.46 -6.32 -0.34
N LEU A 53 13.62 -6.92 -0.63
CA LEU A 53 13.80 -8.36 -0.58
C LEU A 53 13.62 -8.93 0.84
N GLN A 54 14.02 -8.20 1.88
CA GLN A 54 13.77 -8.58 3.27
C GLN A 54 12.27 -8.60 3.57
N ILE A 55 11.55 -7.55 3.20
CA ILE A 55 10.09 -7.46 3.40
C ILE A 55 9.35 -8.58 2.66
N LEU A 56 9.80 -9.00 1.47
CA LEU A 56 9.21 -10.15 0.78
C LEU A 56 9.48 -11.48 1.50
N LYS A 57 10.67 -11.67 2.07
CA LYS A 57 11.04 -12.90 2.78
C LYS A 57 10.35 -13.02 4.14
N ASP A 58 10.05 -11.90 4.77
CA ASP A 58 9.49 -11.84 6.11
C ASP A 58 7.97 -11.60 6.01
N GLU A 59 7.54 -10.37 5.76
CA GLU A 59 6.14 -9.94 5.85
C GLU A 59 5.22 -10.59 4.80
N LEU A 60 5.66 -10.68 3.53
CA LEU A 60 4.85 -11.35 2.50
C LEU A 60 4.75 -12.85 2.79
N HIS A 61 5.88 -13.50 3.07
CA HIS A 61 5.91 -14.93 3.34
C HIS A 61 5.04 -15.30 4.56
N ASP A 62 5.12 -14.52 5.64
CA ASP A 62 4.28 -14.71 6.83
C ASP A 62 2.79 -14.46 6.54
N SER A 63 2.48 -13.49 5.67
CA SER A 63 1.10 -13.27 5.22
C SER A 63 0.55 -14.46 4.45
N LEU A 64 1.34 -15.02 3.53
CA LEU A 64 0.92 -16.21 2.77
C LEU A 64 0.75 -17.41 3.69
N ARG A 65 1.66 -17.60 4.65
CA ARG A 65 1.54 -18.66 5.65
C ARG A 65 0.30 -18.49 6.51
N TYR A 66 -0.02 -17.27 6.94
CA TYR A 66 -1.21 -16.96 7.72
C TYR A 66 -2.49 -17.38 6.98
N TYR A 67 -2.55 -17.12 5.68
CA TYR A 67 -3.69 -17.49 4.84
C TYR A 67 -3.64 -18.93 4.31
N GLY A 68 -2.54 -19.65 4.53
CA GLY A 68 -2.32 -21.01 3.99
C GLY A 68 -2.14 -21.04 2.47
N LEU A 69 -1.65 -19.95 1.89
CA LEU A 69 -1.43 -19.78 0.46
C LEU A 69 -0.03 -20.25 0.07
N ASN A 70 0.10 -20.89 -1.09
CA ASN A 70 1.41 -21.30 -1.60
C ASN A 70 2.04 -20.15 -2.40
N PRO A 71 3.32 -19.83 -2.17
CA PRO A 71 4.01 -18.76 -2.90
C PRO A 71 3.94 -18.86 -4.44
N PRO A 72 4.04 -20.04 -5.08
CA PRO A 72 3.96 -20.15 -6.54
C PRO A 72 2.60 -19.77 -7.13
N ASP A 73 1.53 -19.79 -6.32
CA ASP A 73 0.16 -19.49 -6.75
C ASP A 73 -0.17 -18.00 -6.58
N ILE A 74 0.78 -17.19 -6.10
CA ILE A 74 0.60 -15.78 -5.78
C ILE A 74 1.42 -14.93 -6.74
N ILE A 75 0.77 -13.90 -7.29
CA ILE A 75 1.42 -12.86 -8.09
C ILE A 75 1.62 -11.65 -7.18
N PHE A 76 2.87 -11.19 -7.08
CA PHE A 76 3.26 -10.03 -6.29
C PHE A 76 4.14 -9.08 -7.10
#